data_AF-A0A931BGE6-F1
#
_entry.id   AF-A0A931BGE6-F1
#
_cell.length_a   1.000
_cell.length_b   1.000
_cell.length_c   1.000
_cell.angle_alpha   90.00
_cell.angle_beta   90.00
_cell.angle_gamma   90.00
#
_symmetry.space_group_name_H-M   'P 1'
#
loop_
_entity.id
_entity.type
_entity.pdbx_description
1 polymer ?
#
loop_
_entity_poly.entity_id
_entity_poly.type
_entity_poly.pdbx_seq_one_letter_code
_entity_poly.pdbx_strand_id
1 'polypeptide(L)'
;MNDPEIRALLYPLLAGGVHINELPTGTTRADVVHITEHFMHGYEVKGDGDTLQRVANQLRCYGEVYDFVTFVVTEKHLTKLLPLLPEWVGVQVASAEGLRLHRAAAYNATVAPAPLSRLILLEEVKQFLLARGLAGASTLRGAEIGRFLRTTNVVPLSALAQFVRERLIARLPERLLVRAERKAERERLPPRRKKARPKAKKKPAVRKKARAV
;
A
#
# COMPACT_ATOMS: atom_id res chain seq x y z
N MET A 1 -13.93 5.00 15.51
CA MET A 1 -13.29 5.81 14.46
C MET A 1 -13.12 5.00 13.17
N ASN A 2 -13.46 5.59 12.03
CA ASN A 2 -13.34 5.01 10.69
C ASN A 2 -12.10 5.54 9.94
N ASP A 3 -11.78 4.93 8.79
CA ASP A 3 -10.59 5.30 7.99
C ASP A 3 -10.54 6.79 7.58
N PRO A 4 -11.61 7.41 7.04
CA PRO A 4 -11.61 8.84 6.72
C PRO A 4 -11.27 9.75 7.90
N GLU A 5 -11.81 9.46 9.10
CA GLU A 5 -11.50 10.21 10.32
C GLU A 5 -10.02 10.09 10.70
N ILE A 6 -9.45 8.89 10.63
CA ILE A 6 -8.02 8.67 10.92
C ILE A 6 -7.14 9.42 9.91
N ARG A 7 -7.46 9.36 8.61
CA ARG A 7 -6.70 10.07 7.58
C ARG A 7 -6.75 11.58 7.77
N ALA A 8 -7.88 12.13 8.21
CA ALA A 8 -8.01 13.56 8.51
C ALA A 8 -7.07 14.01 9.64
N LEU A 9 -6.80 13.15 10.62
CA LEU A 9 -5.81 13.40 11.67
C LEU A 9 -4.37 13.21 11.18
N LEU A 10 -4.14 12.31 10.22
CA LEU A 10 -2.82 12.00 9.70
C LEU A 10 -2.27 13.08 8.76
N TYR A 11 -3.08 13.57 7.82
CA TYR A 11 -2.60 14.47 6.76
C TYR A 11 -1.89 15.74 7.25
N PRO A 12 -2.35 16.44 8.31
CA PRO A 12 -1.64 17.61 8.83
C PRO A 12 -0.22 17.30 9.33
N LEU A 13 0.06 16.04 9.69
CA LEU A 13 1.38 15.61 10.15
C LEU A 13 2.34 15.28 8.99
N LEU A 14 1.83 15.12 7.77
CA LEU A 14 2.62 14.79 6.58
C LEU A 14 3.18 16.07 5.93
N ALA A 15 3.99 16.81 6.69
CA ALA A 15 4.59 18.06 6.23
C ALA A 15 5.68 17.82 5.19
N GLY A 16 5.76 18.71 4.18
CA GLY A 16 6.72 18.64 3.09
C GLY A 16 6.43 17.53 2.07
N GLY A 17 7.03 17.64 0.88
CA GLY A 17 6.83 16.66 -0.19
C GLY A 17 5.37 16.54 -0.64
N VAL A 18 4.96 15.32 -1.00
CA VAL A 18 3.60 15.01 -1.45
C VAL A 18 3.09 13.73 -0.79
N HIS A 19 1.78 13.50 -0.80
CA HIS A 19 1.22 12.23 -0.37
C HIS A 19 0.35 11.60 -1.46
N ILE A 20 0.45 10.27 -1.59
CA ILE A 20 -0.28 9.49 -2.57
C ILE A 20 -1.20 8.52 -1.85
N ASN A 21 -2.50 8.71 -2.02
CA ASN A 21 -3.49 7.78 -1.49
C ASN A 21 -3.60 6.54 -2.37
N GLU A 22 -3.83 5.39 -1.75
CA GLU A 22 -4.21 4.15 -2.45
C GLU A 22 -3.15 3.73 -3.50
N LEU A 23 -1.85 3.80 -3.17
CA LEU A 23 -0.75 3.42 -4.06
C LEU A 23 -0.63 1.89 -4.14
N PRO A 24 -0.76 1.27 -5.34
CA PRO A 24 -0.48 -0.15 -5.50
C PRO A 24 0.95 -0.50 -5.08
N THR A 25 1.10 -1.54 -4.28
CA THR A 25 2.39 -1.96 -3.75
C THR A 25 2.46 -3.48 -3.73
N GLY A 26 3.17 -4.06 -4.69
CA GLY A 26 3.19 -5.51 -4.89
C GLY A 26 1.78 -6.07 -5.10
N THR A 27 1.32 -6.88 -4.16
CA THR A 27 -0.04 -7.49 -4.18
C THR A 27 -1.05 -6.76 -3.29
N THR A 28 -0.61 -5.68 -2.62
CA THR A 28 -1.44 -4.85 -1.75
C THR A 28 -1.50 -3.43 -2.28
N ARG A 29 -2.00 -2.53 -1.44
CA ARG A 29 -2.15 -1.12 -1.72
C ARG A 29 -1.97 -0.38 -0.41
N ALA A 30 -0.97 0.49 -0.34
CA ALA A 30 -0.77 1.35 0.80
C ALA A 30 -1.86 2.44 0.81
N ASP A 31 -2.44 2.67 1.99
CA ASP A 31 -3.55 3.60 2.18
C ASP A 31 -3.10 5.03 1.91
N VAL A 32 -1.96 5.41 2.50
CA VAL A 32 -1.31 6.71 2.30
C VAL A 32 0.20 6.50 2.19
N VAL A 33 0.83 7.13 1.19
CA VAL A 33 2.29 7.11 1.03
C VAL A 33 2.78 8.54 1.03
N HIS A 34 3.56 8.93 2.03
CA HIS A 34 4.23 10.21 2.08
C HIS A 34 5.57 10.10 1.35
N ILE A 35 5.79 10.98 0.36
CA ILE A 35 6.97 10.98 -0.50
C ILE A 35 7.63 12.34 -0.40
N THR A 36 8.87 12.35 0.05
CA THR A 36 9.73 13.54 0.08
C THR A 36 10.86 13.36 -0.92
N GLU A 37 11.76 14.36 -1.02
CA GLU A 37 12.99 14.21 -1.79
C GLU A 37 13.87 13.06 -1.25
N HIS A 38 13.83 12.83 0.06
CA HIS A 38 14.78 11.94 0.74
C HIS A 38 14.22 10.55 1.04
N PHE A 39 12.91 10.41 1.28
CA PHE A 39 12.33 9.14 1.71
C PHE A 39 10.90 8.90 1.19
N MET A 40 10.48 7.63 1.24
CA MET A 40 9.08 7.22 1.17
C MET A 40 8.64 6.55 2.47
N HIS A 41 7.52 7.02 3.01
CA HIS A 41 6.90 6.48 4.21
C HIS A 41 5.51 5.93 3.88
N GLY A 42 5.35 4.61 3.99
CA GLY A 42 4.07 3.93 3.81
C GLY A 42 3.26 3.92 5.11
N TYR A 43 2.02 4.40 5.04
CA TYR A 43 1.06 4.35 6.13
C TYR A 43 -0.09 3.39 5.80
N GLU A 44 -0.41 2.52 6.75
CA GLU A 44 -1.57 1.63 6.69
C GLU A 44 -2.55 2.00 7.81
N VAL A 45 -3.82 2.19 7.47
CA VAL A 45 -4.87 2.62 8.39
C VAL A 45 -5.76 1.45 8.76
N LYS A 46 -6.10 1.32 10.05
CA LYS A 46 -7.09 0.34 10.56
C LYS A 46 -8.06 1.02 11.50
N GLY A 47 -9.26 1.32 11.00
CA GLY A 47 -10.39 1.77 11.81
C GLY A 47 -11.03 0.62 12.59
N ASP A 48 -12.04 0.91 13.41
CA ASP A 48 -12.66 -0.12 14.26
C ASP A 48 -13.33 -1.26 13.49
N GLY A 49 -13.74 -1.01 12.25
CA GLY A 49 -14.37 -2.01 11.38
C GLY A 49 -13.38 -2.92 10.65
N ASP A 50 -12.08 -2.65 10.73
CA ASP A 50 -11.08 -3.37 9.97
C ASP A 50 -10.69 -4.71 10.59
N THR A 51 -10.02 -5.53 9.78
CA THR A 51 -9.42 -6.78 10.20
C THR A 51 -7.90 -6.73 10.06
N LEU A 52 -7.20 -7.50 10.89
CA LEU A 52 -5.73 -7.60 10.85
C LEU A 52 -5.22 -8.76 9.99
N GLN A 53 -6.12 -9.48 9.31
CA GLN A 53 -5.78 -10.69 8.54
C GLN A 53 -4.79 -10.41 7.39
N ARG A 54 -4.75 -9.18 6.88
CA ARG A 54 -3.89 -8.79 5.75
C ARG A 54 -2.53 -8.23 6.17
N VAL A 55 -2.30 -8.00 7.47
CA VAL A 55 -1.10 -7.31 8.00
C VAL A 55 0.18 -7.98 7.53
N ALA A 56 0.29 -9.30 7.61
CA ALA A 56 1.50 -10.02 7.18
C ALA A 56 1.84 -9.79 5.70
N ASN A 57 0.83 -9.81 4.83
CA ASN A 57 1.02 -9.59 3.39
C ASN A 57 1.37 -8.12 3.08
N GLN A 58 0.76 -7.19 3.81
CA GLN A 58 1.02 -5.76 3.72
C GLN A 58 2.45 -5.44 4.14
N LEU A 59 2.86 -5.93 5.30
CA LEU A 59 4.21 -5.76 5.82
C LEU A 59 5.26 -6.29 4.84
N ARG A 60 5.05 -7.48 4.26
CA ARG A 60 5.95 -8.02 3.23
C ARG A 60 6.07 -7.06 2.03
N CYS A 61 4.96 -6.59 1.49
CA CYS A 61 4.99 -5.71 0.31
C CYS A 61 5.56 -4.32 0.64
N TYR A 62 5.30 -3.79 1.83
CA TYR A 62 5.73 -2.45 2.26
C TYR A 62 7.20 -2.43 2.65
N GLY A 63 7.67 -3.47 3.35
CA GLY A 63 9.07 -3.64 3.70
C GLY A 63 9.99 -3.72 2.49
N GLU A 64 9.50 -4.21 1.35
CA GLU A 64 10.31 -4.28 0.13
C GLU A 64 10.48 -2.92 -0.59
N VAL A 65 9.72 -1.88 -0.23
CA VAL A 65 9.68 -0.65 -1.04
C VAL A 65 9.75 0.68 -0.28
N TYR A 66 9.36 0.74 1.00
CA TYR A 66 9.31 2.00 1.75
C TYR A 66 10.47 2.08 2.75
N ASP A 67 11.05 3.27 2.87
CA ASP A 67 12.09 3.58 3.85
C ASP A 67 11.54 3.53 5.28
N PHE A 68 10.26 3.87 5.46
CA PHE A 68 9.55 3.79 6.72
C PHE A 68 8.16 3.20 6.53
N VAL A 69 7.66 2.46 7.52
CA VAL A 69 6.31 1.93 7.54
C VAL A 69 5.67 2.24 8.89
N THR A 70 4.45 2.78 8.88
CA THR A 70 3.66 3.02 10.09
C THR A 70 2.26 2.46 9.94
N PHE A 71 1.79 1.75 10.95
CA PHE A 71 0.37 1.41 11.08
C PHE A 71 -0.32 2.44 11.96
N VAL A 72 -1.39 3.04 11.47
CA VAL A 72 -2.26 3.98 12.21
C VAL A 72 -3.55 3.24 12.54
N VAL A 73 -3.74 2.91 13.81
CA VAL A 73 -4.83 2.02 14.25
C VAL A 73 -5.62 2.61 15.39
N THR A 74 -6.87 2.15 15.59
CA THR A 74 -7.59 2.45 16.83
C THR A 74 -7.10 1.59 17.99
N GLU A 75 -7.38 2.02 19.23
CA GLU A 75 -7.01 1.31 20.47
C GLU A 75 -7.45 -0.17 20.44
N LYS A 76 -8.61 -0.47 19.83
CA LYS A 76 -9.14 -1.82 19.63
C LYS A 76 -8.15 -2.79 18.99
N HIS A 77 -7.33 -2.31 18.06
CA HIS A 77 -6.42 -3.13 17.27
C HIS A 77 -5.01 -3.20 17.85
N LEU A 78 -4.64 -2.30 18.74
CA LEU A 78 -3.27 -2.13 19.21
C LEU A 78 -2.64 -3.42 19.75
N THR A 79 -3.23 -4.01 20.80
CA THR A 79 -2.71 -5.22 21.46
C THR A 79 -2.60 -6.42 20.52
N LYS A 80 -3.49 -6.54 19.53
CA LYS A 80 -3.47 -7.62 18.54
C LYS A 80 -2.50 -7.36 17.39
N LEU A 81 -2.20 -6.11 17.09
CA LEU A 81 -1.32 -5.71 16.01
C LEU A 81 0.16 -5.83 16.42
N LEU A 82 0.51 -5.40 17.63
CA LEU A 82 1.90 -5.38 18.11
C LEU A 82 2.68 -6.70 17.88
N PRO A 83 2.18 -7.89 18.22
CA PRO A 83 2.92 -9.14 18.00
C PRO A 83 3.09 -9.51 16.52
N LEU A 84 2.39 -8.83 15.60
CA LEU A 84 2.50 -9.06 14.16
C LEU A 84 3.56 -8.17 13.48
N LEU A 85 4.07 -7.15 14.20
CA LEU A 85 4.93 -6.13 13.62
C LEU A 85 6.36 -6.26 14.14
N PRO A 86 7.38 -6.24 13.26
CA PRO A 86 8.77 -6.12 13.66
C PRO A 86 9.03 -4.76 14.32
N GLU A 87 10.10 -4.66 15.11
CA GLU A 87 10.38 -3.49 15.94
C GLU A 87 10.53 -2.19 15.14
N TRP A 88 11.07 -2.25 13.93
CA TRP A 88 11.30 -1.08 13.08
C TRP A 88 10.03 -0.43 12.55
N VAL A 89 8.87 -1.12 12.59
CA VAL A 89 7.60 -0.58 12.09
C VAL A 89 6.97 0.34 13.12
N GLY A 90 6.65 1.56 12.71
CA GLY A 90 5.97 2.54 13.54
C GLY A 90 4.51 2.17 13.83
N VAL A 91 4.00 2.64 14.96
CA VAL A 91 2.62 2.48 15.37
C VAL A 91 2.11 3.80 15.95
N GLN A 92 1.03 4.31 15.37
CA GLN A 92 0.28 5.45 15.89
C GLN A 92 -1.14 5.00 16.25
N VAL A 93 -1.67 5.53 17.34
CA VAL A 93 -2.99 5.19 17.84
C VAL A 93 -3.93 6.37 17.65
N ALA A 94 -4.99 6.14 16.88
CA ALA A 94 -6.00 7.14 16.59
C ALA A 94 -7.11 7.13 17.63
N SER A 95 -7.46 8.33 18.09
CA SER A 95 -8.46 8.62 19.12
C SER A 95 -9.20 9.92 18.79
N ALA A 96 -10.26 10.25 19.52
CA ALA A 96 -11.00 11.50 19.28
C ALA A 96 -10.12 12.75 19.54
N GLU A 97 -9.09 12.61 20.37
CA GLU A 97 -8.15 13.64 20.76
C GLU A 97 -7.01 13.83 19.75
N GLY A 98 -6.86 12.90 18.79
CA GLY A 98 -5.84 12.95 17.75
C GLY A 98 -5.05 11.65 17.59
N LEU A 99 -3.86 11.75 16.99
CA LEU A 99 -2.93 10.63 16.83
C LEU A 99 -1.88 10.64 17.94
N ARG A 100 -1.87 9.59 18.76
CA ARG A 100 -0.86 9.35 19.78
C ARG A 100 0.22 8.44 19.23
N LEU A 101 1.49 8.86 19.36
CA LEU A 101 2.61 7.99 19.03
C LEU A 101 2.71 6.85 20.05
N HIS A 102 2.66 5.60 19.59
CA HIS A 102 2.92 4.43 20.43
C HIS A 102 4.33 3.86 20.20
N ARG A 103 4.77 3.81 18.94
CA ARG A 103 6.13 3.41 18.56
C ARG A 103 6.59 4.21 17.35
N ALA A 104 7.75 4.85 17.42
CA ALA A 104 8.33 5.53 16.27
C ALA A 104 8.74 4.53 15.19
N ALA A 105 8.57 4.90 13.90
CA ALA A 105 9.12 4.11 12.81
C ALA A 105 10.64 4.30 12.76
N ALA A 106 11.37 3.20 12.57
CA ALA A 106 12.79 3.22 12.28
C ALA A 106 13.04 2.98 10.79
N TYR A 107 14.25 3.29 10.33
CA TYR A 107 14.63 3.07 8.94
C TYR A 107 14.58 1.58 8.59
N ASN A 108 13.97 1.28 7.45
CA ASN A 108 13.78 -0.06 6.96
C ASN A 108 14.93 -0.48 6.03
N ALA A 109 15.74 -1.44 6.49
CA ALA A 109 16.86 -1.98 5.72
C ALA A 109 16.46 -3.04 4.67
N THR A 110 15.17 -3.39 4.52
CA THR A 110 14.72 -4.47 3.62
C THR A 110 14.26 -3.99 2.23
N VAL A 111 14.42 -2.70 1.92
CA VAL A 111 14.05 -2.15 0.61
C VAL A 111 14.84 -2.85 -0.51
N ALA A 112 14.14 -3.33 -1.53
CA ALA A 112 14.71 -4.12 -2.60
C ALA A 112 14.51 -3.44 -3.98
N PRO A 113 15.53 -3.42 -4.87
CA PRO A 113 15.45 -2.73 -6.15
C PRO A 113 14.30 -3.18 -7.05
N ALA A 114 14.08 -4.50 -7.17
CA ALA A 114 13.09 -5.04 -8.10
C ALA A 114 11.62 -4.79 -7.71
N PRO A 115 11.22 -4.93 -6.43
CA PRO A 115 9.92 -4.45 -5.97
C PRO A 115 9.75 -2.93 -6.09
N LEU A 116 10.79 -2.18 -5.71
CA LEU A 116 10.78 -0.71 -5.75
C LEU A 116 10.54 -0.18 -7.17
N SER A 117 11.20 -0.76 -8.18
CA SER A 117 11.01 -0.36 -9.58
C SER A 117 9.58 -0.59 -10.09
N ARG A 118 8.79 -1.46 -9.44
CA ARG A 118 7.39 -1.73 -9.83
C ARG A 118 6.40 -0.70 -9.33
N LEU A 119 6.84 0.27 -8.53
CA LEU A 119 6.00 1.43 -8.16
C LEU A 119 5.82 2.41 -9.33
N ILE A 120 6.69 2.34 -10.33
CA ILE A 120 6.68 3.19 -11.52
C ILE A 120 6.33 2.38 -12.78
N LEU A 121 6.08 3.08 -13.89
CA LEU A 121 5.75 2.44 -15.15
C LEU A 121 6.97 1.71 -15.70
N LEU A 122 6.72 0.61 -16.40
CA LEU A 122 7.77 -0.21 -16.99
C LEU A 122 8.72 0.63 -17.88
N GLU A 123 8.14 1.52 -18.70
CA GLU A 123 8.92 2.37 -19.61
C GLU A 123 9.81 3.38 -18.87
N GLU A 124 9.41 3.87 -17.70
CA GLU A 124 10.25 4.75 -16.87
C GLU A 124 11.45 3.97 -16.30
N VAL A 125 11.25 2.72 -15.89
CA VAL A 125 12.37 1.86 -15.45
C VAL A 125 13.34 1.60 -16.60
N LYS A 126 12.82 1.33 -17.81
CA LYS A 126 13.66 1.13 -19.00
C LYS A 126 14.47 2.37 -19.33
N GLN A 127 13.84 3.55 -19.30
CA GLN A 127 14.54 4.83 -19.52
C GLN A 127 15.67 5.03 -18.51
N PHE A 128 15.42 4.75 -17.22
CA PHE A 128 16.44 4.81 -16.17
C PHE A 128 17.63 3.89 -16.43
N LEU A 129 17.37 2.67 -16.90
CA LEU A 129 18.41 1.68 -17.21
C LEU A 129 19.19 2.05 -18.48
N LEU A 130 18.52 2.52 -19.53
CA LEU A 130 19.15 3.00 -20.77
C LEU A 130 20.08 4.19 -20.51
N ALA A 131 19.64 5.15 -19.69
CA ALA A 131 20.45 6.29 -19.28
C ALA A 131 21.72 5.91 -18.50
N ARG A 132 21.80 4.68 -18.00
CA ARG A 132 22.96 4.10 -17.30
C ARG A 132 23.76 3.14 -18.18
N GLY A 133 23.49 3.12 -19.49
CA GLY A 133 24.27 2.34 -20.46
C GLY A 133 23.86 0.88 -20.58
N LEU A 134 22.72 0.45 -20.01
CA LEU A 134 22.22 -0.91 -20.22
C LEU A 134 21.61 -1.02 -21.63
N ALA A 135 22.46 -1.31 -22.62
CA ALA A 135 22.05 -1.54 -23.98
C ALA A 135 20.98 -2.66 -24.06
N GLY A 136 19.95 -2.45 -24.87
CA GLY A 136 18.84 -3.40 -25.03
C GLY A 136 17.79 -3.38 -23.92
N ALA A 137 17.89 -2.50 -22.91
CA ALA A 137 16.88 -2.43 -21.85
C ALA A 137 15.45 -2.14 -22.37
N SER A 138 15.32 -1.49 -23.53
CA SER A 138 14.02 -1.20 -24.18
C SER A 138 13.21 -2.45 -24.52
N THR A 139 13.87 -3.57 -24.82
CA THR A 139 13.20 -4.84 -25.21
C THR A 139 12.84 -5.72 -24.01
N LEU A 140 13.38 -5.42 -22.82
CA LEU A 140 13.17 -6.23 -21.62
C LEU A 140 11.74 -6.10 -21.10
N ARG A 141 11.17 -7.24 -20.69
CA ARG A 141 9.89 -7.32 -19.99
C ARG A 141 10.09 -7.10 -18.49
N GLY A 142 9.01 -6.79 -17.78
CA GLY A 142 9.07 -6.51 -16.33
C GLY A 142 9.65 -7.66 -15.48
N ALA A 143 9.49 -8.92 -15.91
CA ALA A 143 10.10 -10.06 -15.22
C ALA A 143 11.63 -10.10 -15.40
N GLU A 144 12.12 -9.75 -16.59
CA GLU A 144 13.54 -9.72 -16.93
C GLU A 144 14.24 -8.55 -16.25
N ILE A 145 13.62 -7.36 -16.27
CA ILE A 145 14.07 -6.21 -15.50
C ILE A 145 14.14 -6.55 -14.00
N GLY A 146 13.09 -7.18 -13.47
CA GLY A 146 13.09 -7.59 -12.06
C GLY A 146 14.19 -8.61 -11.73
N ARG A 147 14.52 -9.52 -12.65
CA ARG A 147 15.64 -10.47 -12.48
C ARG A 147 16.97 -9.73 -12.48
N PHE A 148 17.19 -8.85 -13.46
CA PHE A 148 18.40 -8.03 -13.56
C PHE A 148 18.62 -7.19 -12.30
N LEU A 149 17.59 -6.48 -11.83
CA LEU A 149 17.66 -5.62 -10.65
C LEU A 149 17.92 -6.38 -9.35
N ARG A 150 17.64 -7.68 -9.28
CA ARG A 150 17.95 -8.51 -8.11
C ARG A 150 19.41 -8.94 -8.03
N THR A 151 20.11 -8.98 -9.17
CA THR A 151 21.45 -9.55 -9.26
C THR A 151 22.52 -8.53 -9.64
N THR A 152 22.12 -7.35 -10.10
CA THR A 152 23.05 -6.31 -10.54
C THR A 152 23.66 -5.56 -9.36
N ASN A 153 24.96 -5.29 -9.45
CA ASN A 153 25.67 -4.37 -8.55
C ASN A 153 25.94 -3.01 -9.21
N VAL A 154 25.49 -2.82 -10.47
CA VAL A 154 25.78 -1.63 -11.28
C VAL A 154 24.75 -0.51 -11.02
N VAL A 155 23.60 -0.85 -10.46
CA VAL A 155 22.53 0.10 -10.14
C VAL A 155 22.48 0.30 -8.62
N PRO A 156 22.98 1.44 -8.09
CA PRO A 156 22.83 1.74 -6.67
C PRO A 156 21.36 1.85 -6.29
N LEU A 157 20.98 1.25 -5.16
CA LEU A 157 19.60 1.32 -4.65
C LEU A 157 19.16 2.76 -4.42
N SER A 158 20.04 3.60 -3.88
CA SER A 158 19.77 5.03 -3.63
C SER A 158 19.38 5.77 -4.90
N ALA A 159 20.11 5.54 -6.00
CA ALA A 159 19.85 6.17 -7.29
C ALA A 159 18.51 5.73 -7.90
N LEU A 160 18.17 4.43 -7.79
CA LEU A 160 16.86 3.93 -8.21
C LEU A 160 15.74 4.49 -7.34
N ALA A 161 15.93 4.52 -6.02
CA ALA A 161 14.95 5.05 -5.08
C ALA A 161 14.65 6.53 -5.33
N GLN A 162 15.69 7.34 -5.54
CA GLN A 162 15.54 8.74 -5.92
C GLN A 162 14.73 8.87 -7.22
N PHE A 163 15.10 8.14 -8.27
CA PHE A 163 14.37 8.20 -9.53
C PHE A 163 12.91 7.77 -9.41
N VAL A 164 12.62 6.74 -8.60
CA VAL A 164 11.25 6.30 -8.32
C VAL A 164 10.44 7.40 -7.63
N ARG A 165 11.01 8.08 -6.62
CA ARG A 165 10.34 9.20 -5.94
C ARG A 165 10.04 10.34 -6.92
N GLU A 166 11.03 10.75 -7.72
CA GLU A 166 10.87 11.80 -8.73
C GLU A 166 9.73 11.48 -9.72
N ARG A 167 9.66 10.24 -10.22
CA ARG A 167 8.59 9.82 -11.15
C ARG A 167 7.22 9.73 -10.50
N LEU A 168 7.16 9.33 -9.23
CA LEU A 168 5.88 9.32 -8.47
C LEU A 168 5.39 10.74 -8.21
N ILE A 169 6.28 11.67 -7.83
CA ILE A 169 5.95 13.08 -7.62
C ILE A 169 5.50 13.72 -8.94
N ALA A 170 6.26 13.54 -10.01
CA ALA A 170 5.99 14.18 -11.31
C ALA A 170 4.62 13.77 -11.91
N ARG A 171 4.17 12.53 -11.66
CA ARG A 171 2.87 12.03 -12.17
C ARG A 171 1.69 12.27 -11.22
N LEU A 172 1.93 12.81 -10.03
CA LEU A 172 0.87 13.01 -9.07
C LEU A 172 -0.25 13.92 -9.61
N PRO A 173 0.03 15.06 -10.28
CA PRO A 173 -1.04 15.91 -10.82
C PRO A 173 -1.97 15.18 -11.78
N GLU A 174 -1.41 14.45 -12.76
CA GLU A 174 -2.18 13.65 -13.72
C GLU A 174 -3.02 12.58 -13.02
N ARG A 175 -2.43 11.87 -12.04
CA ARG A 175 -3.13 10.87 -11.24
C ARG A 175 -4.34 11.46 -10.50
N LEU A 176 -4.21 12.69 -9.98
CA LEU A 176 -5.29 13.37 -9.27
C LEU A 176 -6.42 13.77 -10.23
N LEU A 177 -6.08 14.29 -11.41
CA LEU A 177 -7.05 14.62 -12.46
C LEU A 177 -7.87 13.40 -12.89
N VAL A 178 -7.21 12.31 -13.27
CA VAL A 178 -7.87 11.05 -13.67
C VAL A 178 -8.79 10.52 -12.56
N ARG A 179 -8.41 10.70 -11.29
CA ARG A 179 -9.26 10.29 -10.17
C ARG A 179 -10.45 11.20 -9.95
N ALA A 180 -10.27 12.51 -10.10
CA ALA A 180 -11.37 13.48 -10.03
C ALA A 180 -12.40 13.22 -11.12
N GLU A 181 -11.95 12.98 -12.35
CA GLU A 181 -12.80 12.63 -13.49
C GLU A 181 -13.60 11.35 -13.24
N ARG A 182 -12.93 10.27 -12.82
CA ARG A 182 -13.59 9.00 -12.48
C ARG A 182 -14.57 9.13 -11.32
N LYS A 183 -14.30 10.02 -10.36
CA LYS A 183 -15.21 10.29 -9.24
C LYS A 183 -16.46 11.02 -9.75
N ALA A 184 -16.29 12.08 -10.54
CA ALA A 184 -17.39 12.83 -11.13
C ALA A 184 -18.25 11.94 -12.05
N GLU A 185 -17.65 11.05 -12.84
CA GLU A 185 -18.37 10.08 -13.67
C GLU A 185 -19.25 9.15 -12.82
N ARG A 186 -18.73 8.64 -11.69
CA ARG A 186 -19.48 7.77 -10.77
C ARG A 186 -20.63 8.49 -10.09
N GLU A 187 -20.47 9.76 -9.76
CA GLU A 187 -21.53 10.59 -9.15
C GLU A 187 -22.65 10.92 -10.14
N ARG A 188 -22.35 10.99 -11.44
CA ARG A 188 -23.34 11.17 -12.52
C ARG A 188 -24.15 9.92 -12.81
N LEU A 189 -23.59 8.73 -12.59
CA LEU A 189 -24.26 7.47 -12.88
C LEU A 189 -25.25 7.11 -11.75
N PRO A 190 -26.48 6.64 -12.07
CA PRO A 190 -27.40 6.18 -11.05
C PRO A 190 -26.81 5.02 -10.25
N PRO A 191 -27.09 4.91 -8.94
CA PRO A 191 -26.53 3.85 -8.11
C PRO A 191 -26.89 2.49 -8.71
N ARG A 192 -25.87 1.69 -9.01
CA ARG A 192 -26.06 0.32 -9.51
C ARG A 192 -26.99 -0.41 -8.53
N ARG A 193 -28.19 -0.79 -9.00
CA ARG A 193 -29.11 -1.66 -8.24
C ARG A 193 -28.31 -2.90 -7.81
N LYS A 194 -28.14 -3.09 -6.49
CA LYS A 194 -27.54 -4.33 -5.96
C LYS A 194 -28.40 -5.49 -6.49
N LYS A 195 -27.86 -6.30 -7.40
CA LYS A 195 -28.52 -7.56 -7.78
C LYS A 195 -28.71 -8.36 -6.50
N ALA A 196 -29.96 -8.62 -6.13
CA ALA A 196 -30.27 -9.45 -4.97
C ALA A 196 -29.55 -10.78 -5.13
N ARG A 197 -28.72 -11.15 -4.13
CA ARG A 197 -28.15 -12.49 -4.09
C ARG A 197 -29.32 -13.49 -4.05
N PRO A 198 -29.39 -14.50 -4.93
CA PRO A 198 -30.43 -15.51 -4.85
C PRO A 198 -30.38 -16.16 -3.46
N LYS A 199 -31.53 -16.18 -2.76
CA LYS A 199 -31.66 -16.84 -1.46
C LYS A 199 -31.25 -18.31 -1.64
N ALA A 200 -30.24 -18.76 -0.89
CA ALA A 200 -29.86 -20.16 -0.86
C ALA A 200 -31.09 -21.00 -0.48
N LYS A 201 -31.50 -21.93 -1.35
CA LYS A 201 -32.57 -22.90 -1.03
C LYS A 201 -32.12 -23.69 0.21
N LYS A 202 -32.92 -23.65 1.28
CA LYS A 202 -32.70 -24.49 2.47
C LYS A 202 -32.63 -25.95 2.03
N LYS A 203 -31.51 -26.63 2.31
CA LYS A 203 -31.42 -28.09 2.16
C LYS A 203 -32.48 -28.72 3.07
N PRO A 204 -33.27 -29.72 2.60
CA PRO A 204 -34.23 -30.40 3.45
C PRO A 204 -33.52 -31.12 4.59
N ALA A 205 -34.11 -31.04 5.79
CA ALA A 205 -33.59 -31.67 6.99
C ALA A 205 -33.56 -33.19 6.81
N VAL A 206 -32.41 -33.80 7.05
CA VAL A 206 -32.27 -35.25 7.13
C VAL A 206 -33.07 -35.71 8.36
N ARG A 207 -34.18 -36.42 8.12
CA ARG A 207 -34.93 -37.12 9.16
C ARG A 207 -33.99 -38.13 9.83
N LYS A 208 -33.61 -37.90 11.08
CA LYS A 208 -33.09 -38.95 11.96
C LYS A 208 -34.17 -40.02 12.09
N LYS A 209 -33.97 -41.20 11.49
CA LYS A 209 -34.73 -42.39 11.88
C LYS A 209 -34.31 -42.77 13.29
N ALA A 210 -35.27 -42.84 14.18
CA ALA A 210 -35.13 -43.37 15.53
C ALA A 210 -35.43 -44.89 15.53
N ARG A 211 -34.68 -45.61 16.38
CA ARG A 211 -34.95 -46.93 17.00
C ARG A 211 -34.96 -48.15 16.06
N ALA A 212 -34.63 -49.37 16.46
CA ALA A 212 -34.07 -50.03 17.63
C ALA A 212 -33.58 -51.41 17.08
N VAL A 213 -32.55 -52.07 17.61
CA VAL A 213 -32.52 -53.05 18.70
C VAL A 213 -31.06 -53.42 18.88
#